data_AF-K1SXF3-F1
#
_entry.id   AF-K1SXF3-F1
#
_cell.length_a   1.000
_cell.length_b   1.000
_cell.length_c   1.000
_cell.angle_alpha   90.00
_cell.angle_beta   90.00
_cell.angle_gamma   90.00
#
_symmetry.space_group_name_H-M   'P 1'
#
loop_
_entity.id
_entity.type
_entity.pdbx_description
1 polymer ?
#
loop_
_entity_poly.entity_id
_entity_poly.type
_entity_poly.pdbx_seq_one_letter_code
_entity_poly.pdbx_strand_id
1 'polypeptide(L)'
;TFLDLPNRYELATLLGRLAHDEGKCILFSTHDLDVALSLCDGITLIDTPYLHHLPCDEMVRSGLIERLFAGENACFDAATRTVRLR
;
A
#
# COMPACT_ATOMS: atom_id res chain seq x y z
N THR A 1 8.67 -9.15 -7.78
CA THR A 1 8.37 -10.59 -7.61
C THR A 1 8.07 -11.20 -8.98
N PHE A 2 8.16 -12.53 -9.12
CA PHE A 2 7.94 -13.24 -10.40
C PHE A 2 6.46 -13.47 -10.76
N LEU A 3 5.53 -13.14 -9.86
CA LEU A 3 4.10 -13.20 -10.13
C LEU A 3 3.70 -12.05 -11.05
N ASP A 4 2.86 -12.33 -12.04
CA ASP A 4 2.21 -11.30 -12.86
C ASP A 4 1.16 -10.52 -12.03
N LEU A 5 0.63 -9.44 -12.62
CA LEU A 5 -0.30 -8.54 -11.91
C LEU A 5 -1.55 -9.29 -11.40
N PRO A 6 -2.28 -10.08 -12.20
CA PRO A 6 -3.50 -10.76 -11.72
C PRO A 6 -3.23 -11.69 -10.54
N ASN A 7 -2.17 -12.51 -10.60
CA ASN A 7 -1.88 -13.46 -9.54
C ASN A 7 -1.50 -12.76 -8.22
N ARG A 8 -0.91 -11.55 -8.27
CA ARG A 8 -0.65 -10.76 -7.05
C ARG A 8 -1.94 -10.28 -6.40
N TYR A 9 -2.90 -9.81 -7.20
CA TYR A 9 -4.21 -9.38 -6.69
C TYR A 9 -4.98 -10.55 -6.08
N GLU A 10 -5.00 -11.71 -6.76
CA GLU A 10 -5.64 -12.91 -6.23
C GLU A 10 -5.01 -13.36 -4.91
N LEU A 11 -3.68 -13.39 -4.84
CA LEU A 11 -2.95 -13.76 -3.63
C LEU A 11 -3.26 -12.80 -2.48
N ALA A 12 -3.16 -11.49 -2.69
CA ALA A 12 -3.41 -10.53 -1.62
C ALA A 12 -4.89 -10.49 -1.20
N THR A 13 -5.82 -10.73 -2.13
CA THR A 13 -7.26 -10.91 -1.81
C THR A 13 -7.48 -12.14 -0.95
N LEU A 14 -6.86 -13.28 -1.29
CA LEU A 14 -6.95 -14.52 -0.51
C LEU A 14 -6.38 -14.31 0.89
N LEU A 15 -5.23 -13.64 1.01
CA LEU A 15 -4.62 -13.32 2.29
C LEU A 15 -5.53 -12.43 3.14
N GLY A 16 -6.10 -11.36 2.56
CA GLY A 16 -7.05 -10.49 3.27
C GLY A 16 -8.24 -11.26 3.83
N ARG A 17 -8.86 -12.10 3.01
CA ARG A 17 -9.97 -12.97 3.46
C ARG A 17 -9.55 -13.90 4.60
N LEU A 18 -8.40 -14.58 4.47
CA LEU A 18 -7.91 -15.47 5.52
C LEU A 18 -7.56 -14.74 6.82
N ALA A 19 -7.05 -13.50 6.73
CA ALA A 19 -6.78 -12.67 7.89
C ALA A 19 -8.08 -12.38 8.67
N HIS A 20 -9.13 -12.00 7.96
CA HIS A 20 -10.42 -11.66 8.59
C HIS A 20 -11.19 -12.89 9.05
N ASP A 21 -11.33 -13.92 8.21
CA ASP A 21 -12.12 -15.12 8.49
C ASP A 21 -11.53 -15.92 9.66
N GLU A 22 -10.20 -15.98 9.76
CA GLU A 22 -9.50 -16.76 10.79
C GLU A 22 -9.04 -15.90 12.00
N GLY A 23 -9.36 -14.61 12.01
CA GLY A 23 -8.94 -13.68 13.06
C GLY A 23 -7.42 -13.55 13.22
N LYS A 24 -6.67 -13.56 12.10
CA LYS A 24 -5.22 -13.49 12.07
C LYS A 24 -4.74 -12.14 11.57
N CYS A 25 -3.58 -11.70 12.05
CA CYS A 25 -2.85 -10.59 11.46
C CYS A 25 -1.88 -11.11 10.38
N ILE A 26 -1.95 -10.54 9.18
CA ILE A 26 -1.01 -10.83 8.09
C ILE A 26 -0.25 -9.55 7.76
N LEU A 27 1.08 -9.63 7.83
CA LEU A 27 1.95 -8.56 7.35
C LEU A 27 2.29 -8.79 5.87
N PHE A 28 1.74 -7.95 5.01
CA PHE A 28 1.99 -7.98 3.56
C PHE A 28 2.94 -6.85 3.17
N SER A 29 4.16 -7.19 2.77
CA SER A 29 5.15 -6.23 2.29
C SER A 29 5.21 -6.23 0.75
N THR A 30 4.99 -5.06 0.13
CA THR A 30 5.07 -4.89 -1.32
C THR A 30 5.69 -3.52 -1.67
N HIS A 31 6.29 -3.42 -2.85
CA HIS A 31 6.70 -2.14 -3.45
C HIS A 31 5.61 -1.54 -4.36
N ASP A 32 4.55 -2.31 -4.60
CA ASP A 32 3.41 -1.91 -5.42
C ASP A 32 2.37 -1.24 -4.52
N LEU A 33 2.36 0.09 -4.55
CA LEU A 33 1.49 0.89 -3.69
C LEU A 33 0.01 0.71 -4.04
N ASP A 34 -0.32 0.56 -5.33
CA ASP A 34 -1.71 0.41 -5.78
C ASP A 34 -2.31 -0.89 -5.21
N VAL A 35 -1.53 -1.98 -5.23
CA VAL A 35 -1.93 -3.26 -4.61
C VAL A 35 -2.10 -3.12 -3.10
N ALA A 36 -1.15 -2.45 -2.42
CA ALA A 36 -1.22 -2.26 -0.96
C ALA A 36 -2.46 -1.44 -0.56
N LEU A 37 -2.71 -0.32 -1.23
CA LEU A 37 -3.84 0.56 -0.94
C LEU A 37 -5.20 -0.08 -1.26
N SER A 38 -5.24 -0.99 -2.23
CA SER A 38 -6.49 -1.64 -2.64
C SER A 38 -6.89 -2.81 -1.73
N LEU A 39 -5.92 -3.47 -1.08
CA LEU A 39 -6.15 -4.78 -0.45
C LEU A 39 -5.84 -4.83 1.05
N CYS A 40 -5.10 -3.86 1.59
CA CYS A 40 -4.75 -3.83 3.01
C CYS A 40 -5.70 -2.93 3.81
N ASP A 41 -6.01 -3.33 5.04
CA ASP A 41 -6.82 -2.52 5.98
C ASP A 41 -6.04 -1.29 6.47
N GLY A 42 -4.72 -1.45 6.63
CA GLY A 42 -3.80 -0.42 7.11
C GLY A 42 -2.48 -0.48 6.35
N ILE A 43 -1.80 0.67 6.29
CA ILE A 43 -0.51 0.81 5.63
C ILE A 43 0.53 1.17 6.67
N THR A 44 1.64 0.44 6.64
CA THR A 44 2.87 0.80 7.34
C THR A 44 3.84 1.36 6.32
N LEU A 45 4.10 2.66 6.37
CA LEU A 45 5.04 3.37 5.51
C LEU A 45 6.39 3.51 6.22
N ILE A 46 7.44 3.02 5.57
CA ILE A 46 8.83 3.18 6.03
C ILE A 46 9.35 4.52 5.49
N ASP A 47 9.53 5.51 6.37
CA ASP A 47 10.05 6.84 6.06
C ASP A 47 11.19 7.16 7.03
N THR A 48 12.35 6.53 6.81
CA THR A 48 13.48 6.51 7.74
C THR A 48 13.82 7.91 8.27
N PRO A 49 13.93 8.10 9.60
CA PRO A 49 13.98 7.08 10.66
C PRO A 49 12.61 6.65 11.20
N TYR A 50 11.52 7.13 10.62
CA TYR A 50 10.16 6.92 11.11
C TYR A 50 9.48 5.74 10.44
N LEU A 51 8.54 5.14 11.18
CA LEU A 51 7.61 4.14 10.69
C LEU A 51 6.21 4.66 10.97
N HIS A 52 5.47 4.99 9.92
CA HIS A 52 4.11 5.51 10.03
C HIS A 52 3.12 4.38 9.78
N HIS A 53 2.22 4.12 10.73
CA HIS A 53 1.12 3.18 10.52
C HIS A 53 -0.21 3.92 10.63
N LEU A 54 -1.02 3.85 9.57
CA LEU A 54 -2.35 4.46 9.51
C LEU A 54 -3.33 3.51 8.80
N PRO A 55 -4.63 3.58 9.10
CA PRO A 55 -5.66 3.00 8.24
C PRO A 55 -5.49 3.48 6.79
N CYS A 56 -5.83 2.64 5.82
CA CYS A 56 -5.54 2.92 4.41
C CYS A 56 -6.06 4.28 3.94
N ASP A 57 -7.32 4.61 4.24
CA ASP A 57 -7.95 5.89 3.87
C ASP A 57 -7.31 7.10 4.56
N GLU A 58 -6.77 6.93 5.77
CA GLU A 58 -6.02 7.99 6.45
C GLU A 58 -4.62 8.15 5.85
N MET A 59 -3.95 7.04 5.51
CA MET A 59 -2.64 7.08 4.85
C MET A 59 -2.72 7.86 3.53
N VAL A 60 -3.72 7.59 2.69
CA VAL A 60 -3.94 8.30 1.42
C VAL A 60 -4.11 9.81 1.61
N ARG A 61 -4.75 10.24 2.71
CA ARG A 61 -5.02 11.66 3.00
C ARG A 61 -3.92 12.34 3.81
N SER A 62 -2.95 11.58 4.31
CA SER A 62 -1.96 12.07 5.27
C SER A 62 -0.89 12.98 4.65
N GLY A 63 -0.70 12.94 3.33
CA GLY A 63 0.42 13.60 2.66
C GLY A 63 1.77 12.88 2.82
N LEU A 64 1.82 11.76 3.58
CA LEU A 64 3.06 11.03 3.86
C LEU A 64 3.60 10.32 2.61
N ILE A 65 2.70 9.79 1.77
CA ILE A 65 3.07 9.12 0.53
C ILE A 65 3.66 10.15 -0.45
N GLU A 66 3.00 11.28 -0.63
CA GLU A 66 3.45 12.39 -1.48
C GLU A 66 4.82 12.91 -1.04
N ARG A 67 5.03 13.02 0.29
CA ARG A 67 6.33 13.38 0.85
C ARG A 67 7.40 12.35 0.54
N LEU A 68 7.09 11.05 0.61
CA LEU A 68 8.05 9.99 0.30
C LEU A 68 8.50 10.04 -1.18
N PHE A 69 7.60 10.40 -2.10
CA PHE A 69 7.92 10.62 -3.51
C PHE A 69 8.50 12.02 -3.80
N ALA A 70 8.64 12.89 -2.79
CA ALA A 70 9.14 14.25 -2.97
C ALA A 70 10.65 14.25 -3.30
N GLY A 71 10.97 14.26 -4.58
CA GLY A 71 12.35 14.24 -5.08
C GLY A 71 12.60 13.17 -6.13
N GLU A 72 11.65 12.26 -6.32
CA GLU A 72 11.67 11.28 -7.39
C GLU A 72 11.00 11.82 -8.66
N ASN A 73 11.17 11.10 -9.76
CA ASN A 73 10.48 11.38 -11.03
C ASN A 73 9.01 10.93 -11.01
N ALA A 74 8.46 10.66 -9.83
CA ALA A 74 7.10 10.20 -9.62
C ALA A 74 6.39 11.10 -8.59
N CYS A 75 5.06 11.15 -8.68
CA CYS A 75 4.18 11.75 -7.70
C CYS A 75 3.00 10.82 -7.42
N PHE A 76 2.47 10.89 -6.21
CA PHE A 76 1.24 10.20 -5.84
C PHE A 76 0.05 11.15 -5.98
N ASP A 77 -1.01 10.69 -6.66
CA ASP A 77 -2.30 11.38 -6.75
C ASP A 77 -3.27 10.72 -5.77
N ALA A 78 -3.54 11.38 -4.65
CA ALA A 78 -4.44 10.87 -3.62
C ALA A 78 -5.91 10.75 -4.08
N ALA A 79 -6.33 11.54 -5.08
CA ALA A 79 -7.69 11.47 -5.61
C ALA A 79 -7.91 10.20 -6.43
N THR A 80 -6.90 9.79 -7.21
CA THR A 80 -6.95 8.54 -7.98
C THR A 80 -6.29 7.36 -7.29
N ARG A 81 -5.60 7.58 -6.17
CA ARG A 81 -4.80 6.58 -5.43
C ARG A 81 -3.74 5.89 -6.31
N THR A 82 -3.11 6.64 -7.21
CA THR A 82 -2.12 6.10 -8.15
C THR A 82 -0.82 6.89 -8.13
N VAL A 83 0.27 6.19 -8.44
CA VAL A 83 1.58 6.81 -8.70
C VAL A 83 1.67 7.17 -10.19
N ARG A 84 2.09 8.40 -10.49
CA ARG A 84 2.28 8.91 -11.85
C ARG A 84 3.70 9.41 -12.01
N LEU A 85 4.25 9.31 -13.22
CA LEU A 85 5.50 9.97 -13.57
C LEU A 85 5.27 11.47 -13.75
N ARG A 86 6.25 12.28 -13.36
CA ARG A 86 6.26 13.73 -13.59
C ARG A 86 6.53 14.07 -15.04
#